data_AF-A0A948BED6-F1
#
_entry.id   AF-A0A948BED6-F1
#
_cell.length_a   1.000
_cell.length_b   1.000
_cell.length_c   1.000
_cell.angle_alpha   90.00
_cell.angle_beta   90.00
_cell.angle_gamma   90.00
#
_symmetry.space_group_name_H-M   'P 1'
#
loop_
_entity.id
_entity.type
_entity.pdbx_description
1 polymer ?
#
loop_
_entity_poly.entity_id
_entity_poly.type
_entity_poly.pdbx_seq_one_letter_code
_entity_poly.pdbx_strand_id
1 'polypeptide(L)'
;MGENQPLEKMTVKDLREMAKDIPGLAGIHAMKKDELLEAIRGAQGDTGKAPATADKPVKVADPAPKKSPKAKKKAVSVKDLTQIQIKKLIVELRQEKAAAKEAKDNKLAKIIRRRIHLLKKKTKNKPAAAV
;
A
#
# COMPACT_ATOMS: atom_id res chain seq x y z
N MET A 1 -1.60 -7.62 27.15
CA MET A 1 -2.80 -7.67 26.29
C MET A 1 -2.81 -6.42 25.44
N GLY A 2 -2.86 -6.57 24.11
CA GLY A 2 -3.17 -5.56 23.08
C GLY A 2 -2.26 -4.31 23.05
N GLU A 3 -1.82 -3.76 21.95
CA GLU A 3 -2.29 -3.85 20.58
C GLU A 3 -1.07 -3.60 19.71
N ASN A 4 -0.70 -4.60 18.91
CA ASN A 4 0.25 -4.44 17.82
C ASN A 4 -0.45 -3.55 16.78
N GLN A 5 -0.45 -2.23 17.01
CA GLN A 5 -1.03 -1.25 16.11
C GLN A 5 -0.36 -1.48 14.75
N PRO A 6 -1.15 -1.78 13.69
CA PRO A 6 -0.59 -2.27 12.46
C PRO A 6 0.04 -1.08 11.75
N LEU A 7 1.33 -0.85 11.99
CA LEU A 7 2.18 0.06 11.24
C LEU A 7 1.98 -0.17 9.73
N GLU A 8 1.70 -1.40 9.31
CA GLU A 8 1.34 -1.79 7.94
C GLU A 8 0.11 -1.05 7.36
N LYS A 9 -0.87 -0.68 8.19
CA LYS A 9 -2.06 0.08 7.78
C LYS A 9 -1.83 1.58 7.76
N MET A 10 -0.81 2.08 8.47
CA MET A 10 -0.48 3.50 8.46
C MET A 10 0.01 3.92 7.07
N THR A 11 -0.30 5.16 6.70
CA THR A 11 0.15 5.69 5.41
C THR A 11 1.63 6.04 5.49
N VAL A 12 2.30 6.11 4.33
CA VAL A 12 3.71 6.49 4.26
C VAL A 12 3.98 7.84 4.91
N LYS A 13 2.98 8.73 5.00
CA LYS A 13 3.11 10.01 5.70
C LYS A 13 3.18 9.83 7.21
N ASP A 14 2.26 9.05 7.76
CA ASP A 14 2.19 8.81 9.20
C ASP A 14 3.43 8.05 9.68
N LEU A 15 3.92 7.09 8.88
CA LEU A 15 5.19 6.41 9.14
C LEU A 15 6.39 7.38 9.10
N ARG A 16 6.36 8.38 8.22
CA ARG A 16 7.44 9.40 8.15
C ARG A 16 7.40 10.37 9.31
N GLU A 17 6.22 10.70 9.83
CA GLU A 17 6.08 11.56 11.01
C GLU A 17 6.60 10.82 12.24
N MET A 18 6.16 9.58 12.47
CA MET A 18 6.68 8.73 13.55
C MET A 18 8.19 8.50 13.45
N ALA A 19 8.73 8.39 12.24
CA ALA A 19 10.17 8.21 12.04
C ALA A 19 10.98 9.49 12.30
N LYS A 20 10.41 10.69 12.13
CA LYS A 20 11.10 11.96 12.44
C LYS A 20 11.29 12.16 13.95
N ASP A 21 10.37 11.61 14.72
CA ASP A 21 10.42 11.66 16.19
C ASP A 21 11.45 10.68 16.76
N ILE A 22 11.95 9.74 15.94
CA ILE A 22 13.05 8.83 16.31
C ILE A 22 14.40 9.52 16.02
N PRO A 23 15.14 9.96 17.05
CA PRO A 23 16.45 10.56 16.86
C PRO A 23 17.44 9.51 16.32
N GLY A 24 18.03 9.77 15.15
CA GLY A 24 19.02 8.90 14.51
C GLY A 24 18.61 8.33 13.16
N LEU A 25 17.33 8.43 12.76
CA LEU A 25 16.88 8.04 11.42
C LEU A 25 17.09 9.20 10.42
N ALA A 26 18.25 9.23 9.78
CA ALA A 26 18.50 10.12 8.64
C ALA A 26 17.99 9.48 7.34
N GLY A 27 17.38 10.28 6.45
CA GLY A 27 16.92 9.79 5.13
C GLY A 27 15.49 9.24 5.06
N ILE A 28 14.67 9.46 6.11
CA ILE A 28 13.25 9.07 6.21
C ILE A 28 12.42 9.42 4.95
N HIS A 29 12.73 10.56 4.32
CA HIS A 29 12.03 11.01 3.13
C HIS A 29 12.35 10.19 1.85
N ALA A 30 13.49 9.50 1.81
CA ALA A 30 13.88 8.65 0.68
C ALA A 30 13.48 7.18 0.88
N MET A 31 13.22 6.76 2.13
CA MET A 31 12.89 5.37 2.46
C MET A 31 11.53 4.94 1.91
N LYS A 32 11.49 3.69 1.43
CA LYS A 32 10.25 3.01 1.01
C LYS A 32 9.39 2.68 2.23
N LYS A 33 8.12 2.37 1.99
CA LYS A 33 7.17 2.04 3.07
C LYS A 33 7.69 0.90 3.94
N ASP A 34 8.21 -0.15 3.32
CA ASP A 34 8.70 -1.34 4.02
C ASP A 34 9.92 -1.02 4.89
N GLU A 35 10.86 -0.23 4.36
CA GLU A 35 12.05 0.25 5.08
C GLU A 35 11.68 1.13 6.29
N LEU A 36 10.65 1.97 6.17
CA LEU A 36 10.14 2.77 7.30
C LEU A 36 9.49 1.90 8.38
N LEU A 37 8.76 0.85 7.99
CA LEU A 37 8.16 -0.09 8.94
C LEU A 37 9.24 -0.81 9.75
N GLU A 38 10.28 -1.28 9.09
CA GLU A 38 11.41 -1.95 9.72
C GLU A 38 12.19 -1.01 10.64
N ALA A 39 12.46 0.23 10.19
CA ALA A 39 13.15 1.24 11.00
C ALA A 39 12.37 1.64 12.25
N ILE A 40 11.06 1.86 12.14
CA ILE A 40 10.20 2.22 13.28
C ILE A 40 10.04 1.04 14.22
N ARG A 41 9.85 -0.18 13.71
CA ARG A 41 9.76 -1.40 14.52
C ARG A 41 11.08 -1.72 15.22
N GLY A 42 12.21 -1.45 14.59
CA GLY A 42 13.54 -1.56 15.19
C GLY A 42 13.77 -0.52 16.29
N ALA A 43 13.34 0.73 16.08
CA ALA A 43 13.49 1.81 17.05
C ALA A 43 12.51 1.73 18.24
N GLN A 44 11.31 1.17 18.03
CA GLN A 44 10.31 0.95 19.09
C GLN A 44 10.45 -0.42 19.77
N GLY A 45 11.40 -1.25 19.32
CA GLY A 45 11.44 -2.69 19.55
C GLY A 45 12.55 -3.20 20.46
N ASP A 46 13.13 -2.38 21.34
CA ASP A 46 13.91 -2.89 22.47
C ASP A 46 13.00 -3.24 23.66
N THR A 47 12.08 -4.18 23.44
CA THR A 47 11.81 -5.17 24.50
C THR A 47 12.80 -6.31 24.30
N GLY A 48 14.02 -6.06 24.79
CA GLY A 48 15.03 -7.08 25.09
C GLY A 48 15.90 -7.52 23.91
N LYS A 49 16.88 -6.69 23.53
CA LYS A 49 18.31 -6.95 23.79
C LYS A 49 19.18 -6.00 22.96
N ALA A 50 19.61 -4.91 23.57
CA ALA A 50 20.83 -4.21 23.17
C ALA A 50 22.07 -4.94 23.74
N PRO A 51 23.31 -4.73 23.22
CA PRO A 51 23.69 -4.26 21.89
C PRO A 51 24.87 -5.07 21.28
N ALA A 52 25.34 -4.58 20.13
CA ALA A 52 26.75 -4.54 19.71
C ALA A 52 27.21 -5.53 18.61
N THR A 53 27.78 -4.89 17.58
CA THR A 53 28.95 -5.26 16.79
C THR A 53 28.90 -6.50 15.90
N ALA A 54 29.11 -6.22 14.60
CA ALA A 54 29.97 -6.93 13.66
C ALA A 54 29.76 -8.45 13.43
N ASP A 55 29.92 -8.80 12.15
CA ASP A 55 30.16 -10.15 11.63
C ASP A 55 28.96 -11.11 11.48
N LYS A 56 28.71 -11.47 10.21
CA LYS A 56 28.12 -12.75 9.77
C LYS A 56 28.82 -13.92 10.50
N PRO A 57 28.26 -15.16 10.62
CA PRO A 57 27.19 -15.79 9.81
C PRO A 57 26.24 -16.75 10.59
N VAL A 58 25.47 -17.57 9.84
CA VAL A 58 25.02 -18.96 10.12
C VAL A 58 23.50 -19.20 10.15
N LYS A 59 23.13 -20.17 9.30
CA LYS A 59 21.83 -20.82 9.06
C LYS A 59 21.34 -21.61 10.29
N VAL A 60 20.06 -21.53 10.64
CA VAL A 60 19.24 -22.65 11.20
C VAL A 60 17.76 -22.32 10.92
N ALA A 61 17.18 -22.88 9.86
CA ALA A 61 16.25 -24.02 9.85
C ALA A 61 14.88 -23.75 10.51
N ASP A 62 13.84 -23.84 9.68
CA ASP A 62 12.39 -23.70 9.92
C ASP A 62 11.83 -24.55 11.10
N PRO A 63 10.66 -24.18 11.66
CA PRO A 63 9.44 -24.76 11.09
C PRO A 63 8.27 -23.76 10.97
N ALA A 64 7.62 -23.81 9.81
CA ALA A 64 6.34 -23.18 9.54
C ALA A 64 5.25 -23.55 10.58
N PRO A 65 4.27 -22.65 10.78
CA PRO A 65 2.90 -23.09 10.53
C PRO A 65 2.19 -22.19 9.50
N LYS A 66 1.60 -22.90 8.54
CA LYS A 66 0.79 -22.42 7.41
C LYS A 66 -0.41 -21.58 7.86
N LYS A 67 -0.61 -20.38 7.29
CA LYS A 67 -1.94 -19.85 6.92
C LYS A 67 -1.90 -19.05 5.60
N SER A 68 -2.29 -19.79 4.55
CA SER A 68 -3.02 -19.44 3.32
C SER A 68 -2.45 -18.45 2.28
N PRO A 69 -2.45 -18.87 0.99
CA PRO A 69 -1.82 -18.12 -0.10
C PRO A 69 -2.72 -16.98 -0.55
N LYS A 70 -2.34 -15.72 -0.30
CA LYS A 70 -2.86 -14.64 -1.13
C LYS A 70 -2.11 -14.68 -2.45
N ALA A 71 -2.71 -15.42 -3.39
CA ALA A 71 -2.38 -15.41 -4.80
C ALA A 71 -1.86 -14.02 -5.19
N LYS A 72 -0.62 -13.98 -5.72
CA LYS A 72 -0.09 -12.82 -6.42
C LYS A 72 -1.09 -12.47 -7.52
N LYS A 73 -2.08 -11.63 -7.22
CA LYS A 73 -2.91 -11.01 -8.24
C LYS A 73 -1.92 -10.19 -9.05
N LYS A 74 -1.46 -10.73 -10.18
CA LYS A 74 -0.73 -9.97 -11.18
C LYS A 74 -1.50 -8.67 -11.31
N ALA A 75 -0.87 -7.54 -10.99
CA ALA A 75 -1.50 -6.25 -11.12
C ALA A 75 -1.86 -6.11 -12.60
N VAL A 76 -3.12 -6.42 -12.95
CA VAL A 76 -3.55 -6.44 -14.35
C VAL A 76 -3.40 -5.01 -14.81
N SER A 77 -2.48 -4.81 -15.76
CA SER A 77 -2.17 -3.47 -16.21
C SER A 77 -3.44 -2.87 -16.80
N VAL A 78 -3.68 -1.58 -16.59
CA VAL A 78 -4.88 -0.92 -17.13
C VAL A 78 -4.89 -0.95 -18.67
N LYS A 79 -3.78 -1.34 -19.31
CA LYS A 79 -3.68 -1.54 -20.76
C LYS A 79 -4.28 -2.87 -21.21
N ASP A 80 -4.31 -3.89 -20.35
CA ASP A 80 -4.74 -5.25 -20.73
C ASP A 80 -6.23 -5.49 -20.47
N LEU A 81 -6.89 -4.56 -19.77
CA LEU A 81 -8.31 -4.68 -19.44
C LEU A 81 -9.20 -4.60 -20.69
N THR A 82 -10.23 -5.46 -20.72
CA THR A 82 -11.26 -5.43 -21.76
C THR A 82 -12.21 -4.24 -21.55
N GLN A 83 -12.93 -3.84 -22.61
CA GLN A 83 -13.85 -2.69 -22.54
C GLN A 83 -14.92 -2.87 -21.44
N ILE A 84 -15.41 -4.09 -21.26
CA ILE A 84 -16.39 -4.46 -20.22
C ILE A 84 -15.79 -4.27 -18.82
N GLN A 85 -14.57 -4.75 -18.59
CA GLN A 85 -13.89 -4.60 -17.30
C GLN A 85 -13.66 -3.13 -16.95
N ILE A 86 -13.26 -2.31 -17.93
CA ILE A 86 -13.07 -0.88 -17.70
C ILE A 86 -14.40 -0.20 -17.35
N LYS A 87 -15.52 -0.56 -18.01
CA LYS A 87 -16.85 -0.04 -17.67
C LYS A 87 -17.27 -0.42 -16.24
N LYS A 88 -17.00 -1.65 -15.80
CA LYS A 88 -17.24 -2.09 -14.41
C LYS A 88 -16.45 -1.22 -13.41
N LEU A 89 -15.15 -1.05 -13.63
CA LEU A 89 -14.30 -0.18 -12.80
C LEU A 89 -14.79 1.28 -12.75
N ILE A 90 -15.35 1.81 -13.86
CA ILE A 90 -15.93 3.16 -13.87
C ILE A 90 -17.14 3.26 -12.94
N VAL A 91 -17.97 2.21 -12.84
CA VAL A 91 -19.13 2.18 -11.93
C VAL A 91 -18.66 2.13 -10.48
N GLU A 92 -17.72 1.26 -10.15
CA GLU A 92 -17.12 1.17 -8.81
C GLU A 92 -16.51 2.53 -8.38
N LEU A 93 -15.68 3.14 -9.23
CA LEU A 93 -15.09 4.45 -8.94
C LEU A 93 -16.13 5.57 -8.84
N ARG A 94 -17.30 5.44 -9.46
CA ARG A 94 -18.39 6.43 -9.28
C ARG A 94 -19.01 6.33 -7.90
N GLN A 95 -19.17 5.12 -7.38
CA GLN A 95 -19.64 4.88 -6.01
C GLN A 95 -18.62 5.40 -5.00
N GLU A 96 -17.34 5.07 -5.17
CA GLU A 96 -16.26 5.59 -4.32
C GLU A 96 -16.17 7.12 -4.37
N LYS A 97 -16.43 7.74 -5.53
CA LYS A 97 -16.49 9.20 -5.64
C LYS A 97 -17.65 9.79 -4.84
N ALA A 98 -18.81 9.13 -4.81
CA ALA A 98 -19.94 9.57 -4.02
C ALA A 98 -19.62 9.48 -2.53
N ALA A 99 -19.09 8.34 -2.08
CA ALA A 99 -18.63 8.15 -0.70
C ALA A 99 -17.54 9.18 -0.31
N ALA A 100 -16.57 9.46 -1.18
CA ALA A 100 -15.55 10.48 -0.92
C ALA A 100 -16.11 11.91 -0.85
N LYS A 101 -17.22 12.19 -1.53
CA LYS A 101 -17.91 13.48 -1.41
C LYS A 101 -18.68 13.57 -0.09
N GLU A 102 -19.33 12.49 0.33
CA GLU A 102 -20.04 12.40 1.60
C GLU A 102 -19.07 12.54 2.78
N ALA A 103 -17.90 11.89 2.69
CA ALA A 103 -16.80 12.04 3.65
C ALA A 103 -16.09 13.41 3.58
N LYS A 104 -16.52 14.34 2.71
CA LYS A 104 -15.90 15.66 2.46
C LYS A 104 -14.40 15.59 2.07
N ASP A 105 -13.93 14.43 1.63
CA ASP A 105 -12.57 14.21 1.14
C ASP A 105 -12.40 14.71 -0.31
N ASN A 106 -12.40 16.03 -0.45
CA ASN A 106 -12.33 16.74 -1.73
C ASN A 106 -11.12 16.33 -2.59
N LYS A 107 -9.98 16.02 -1.95
CA LYS A 107 -8.76 15.55 -2.62
C LYS A 107 -8.98 14.17 -3.25
N LEU A 108 -9.54 13.23 -2.51
CA LEU A 108 -9.86 11.89 -3.02
C LEU A 108 -10.90 11.96 -4.13
N ALA A 109 -11.97 12.74 -3.95
CA ALA A 109 -12.98 12.95 -4.99
C ALA A 109 -12.38 13.54 -6.29
N LYS A 110 -11.40 14.45 -6.19
CA LYS A 110 -10.66 15.01 -7.35
C LYS A 110 -9.78 13.97 -8.05
N ILE A 111 -9.10 13.11 -7.30
CA ILE A 111 -8.28 12.01 -7.86
C ILE A 111 -9.18 11.00 -8.58
N ILE A 112 -10.25 10.55 -7.93
CA ILE A 112 -11.18 9.56 -8.49
C ILE A 112 -11.83 10.11 -9.77
N ARG A 113 -12.26 11.38 -9.79
CA ARG A 113 -12.77 12.04 -11.01
C ARG A 113 -11.76 11.98 -12.16
N ARG A 114 -10.48 12.28 -11.92
CA ARG A 114 -9.43 12.21 -12.96
C ARG A 114 -9.25 10.77 -13.44
N ARG A 115 -9.27 9.79 -12.54
CA ARG A 115 -9.18 8.37 -12.87
C ARG A 115 -10.34 7.91 -13.77
N ILE A 116 -11.57 8.30 -13.43
CA ILE A 116 -12.75 8.05 -14.27
C ILE A 116 -12.59 8.66 -15.67
N HIS A 117 -12.11 9.91 -15.78
CA HIS A 117 -11.86 10.56 -17.07
C HIS A 117 -10.86 9.76 -17.93
N LEU A 118 -9.76 9.32 -17.33
CA LEU A 118 -8.76 8.51 -18.01
C LEU A 118 -9.32 7.15 -18.44
N LEU A 119 -10.09 6.47 -17.59
CA LEU A 119 -10.73 5.20 -17.93
C LEU A 119 -11.76 5.36 -19.05
N LYS A 120 -12.55 6.45 -19.07
CA LYS A 120 -13.47 6.77 -20.17
C LYS A 120 -12.75 7.03 -21.49
N LYS A 121 -11.55 7.63 -21.46
CA LYS A 121 -10.72 7.75 -22.67
C LYS A 121 -10.23 6.37 -23.11
N LYS A 122 -9.78 5.53 -22.17
CA LYS A 122 -9.33 4.16 -22.48
C LYS A 122 -10.44 3.27 -23.03
N THR A 123 -11.70 3.42 -22.59
CA THR A 123 -12.82 2.65 -23.16
C THR A 123 -13.11 2.98 -24.61
N LYS A 124 -12.81 4.20 -25.06
CA LYS A 124 -13.02 4.61 -26.46
C LYS A 124 -11.98 3.99 -27.39
N ASN A 125 -10.77 3.77 -26.88
CA ASN A 125 -9.66 3.21 -27.65
C ASN A 125 -9.61 1.67 -27.61
N LYS A 126 -10.51 1.03 -26.85
CA LYS A 126 -10.61 -0.42 -26.80
C LYS A 126 -11.72 -0.87 -27.76
N PRO A 127 -11.49 -1.92 -28.56
CA PRO A 127 -12.55 -2.49 -29.37
C PRO A 127 -13.70 -2.93 -28.46
N ALA A 128 -14.94 -2.77 -28.95
CA ALA A 128 -16.07 -3.38 -28.29
C ALA A 128 -15.80 -4.88 -28.22
N ALA A 129 -15.90 -5.47 -27.03
CA ALA A 129 -15.83 -6.92 -26.92
C ALA A 129 -17.01 -7.47 -27.74
N ALA A 130 -16.73 -8.33 -28.71
CA ALA A 130 -17.77 -9.04 -29.45
C ALA A 130 -18.64 -9.79 -28.44
N VAL A 131 -19.94 -9.50 -28.46
CA VAL A 131 -20.97 -10.18 -27.67
C VAL A 131 -21.41 -11.40 -28.44
#